data_AF-X0QLB1-F1
#
_entry.id   AF-X0QLB1-F1
#
_cell.length_a   1.000
_cell.length_b   1.000
_cell.length_c   1.000
_cell.angle_alpha   90.00
_cell.angle_beta   90.00
_cell.angle_gamma   90.00
#
_symmetry.space_group_name_H-M   'P 1'
#
loop_
_entity.id
_entity.type
_entity.pdbx_description
1 polymer ?
#
loop_
_entity_poly.entity_id
_entity_poly.type
_entity_poly.pdbx_seq_one_letter_code
_entity_poly.pdbx_strand_id
1 'polypeptide(L)'
;MWNNSLQTLLVGTIMAVGVSLSGCDSSKDDAQNQDADMSEQTVADDALVQDNAAPNAILDGATAQQGTQVKYDVAGWGTKNVASLNVDNLDEIKATFGKVMSTDENSLDYASNPAAKYRFMDTDAPYLDLIDSEKYLELGWYFANPTDSDKEKEISQNHAEKAHKLARQLMGDEGGQLISDMLNGQIIKNKVIGGQKIELAKCEFYSCMLVINKSAAQTDKK
;
A
#
# COMPACT_ATOMS: atom_id res chain seq x y z
N MET A 1 7.30 -25.62 50.35
CA MET A 1 7.72 -26.89 49.74
C MET A 1 6.49 -27.72 49.43
N TRP A 2 6.09 -27.78 48.17
CA TRP A 2 5.35 -28.91 47.64
C TRP A 2 5.71 -29.03 46.17
N ASN A 3 6.45 -30.09 45.88
CA ASN A 3 6.89 -30.50 44.58
C ASN A 3 5.76 -31.36 44.00
N ASN A 4 5.37 -31.17 42.74
CA ASN A 4 4.80 -32.23 41.93
C ASN A 4 5.13 -31.97 40.46
N SER A 5 6.26 -32.54 40.08
CA SER A 5 6.63 -32.92 38.72
C SER A 5 5.71 -34.04 38.24
N LEU A 6 5.14 -33.90 37.05
CA LEU A 6 4.71 -35.05 36.24
C LEU A 6 4.99 -34.73 34.78
N GLN A 7 5.89 -35.55 34.24
CA GLN A 7 6.36 -35.56 32.87
C GLN A 7 5.32 -36.19 31.91
N THR A 8 5.34 -35.68 30.68
CA THR A 8 5.14 -36.35 29.37
C THR A 8 4.05 -37.41 29.18
N LEU A 9 3.16 -37.12 28.24
CA LEU A 9 2.64 -38.11 27.29
C LEU A 9 2.62 -37.51 25.87
N LEU A 10 3.62 -37.91 25.08
CA LEU A 10 3.58 -37.90 23.63
C LEU A 10 2.51 -38.90 23.19
N VAL A 11 1.49 -38.44 22.46
CA VAL A 11 0.70 -39.29 21.58
C VAL A 11 0.61 -38.58 20.24
N GLY A 12 1.34 -39.10 19.27
CA GLY A 12 1.23 -38.71 17.89
C GLY A 12 -0.03 -39.29 17.26
N THR A 13 -0.66 -38.51 16.40
CA THR A 13 -1.55 -39.04 15.36
C THR A 13 -1.26 -38.26 14.09
N ILE A 14 -0.44 -38.86 13.22
CA ILE A 14 -0.33 -38.49 11.82
C ILE A 14 -1.64 -38.95 11.15
N MET A 15 -2.44 -38.03 10.64
CA MET A 15 -3.43 -38.36 9.61
C MET A 15 -2.95 -37.81 8.28
N ALA A 16 -2.26 -38.67 7.54
CA ALA A 16 -2.15 -38.56 6.09
C ALA A 16 -3.44 -39.13 5.49
N VAL A 17 -4.21 -38.29 4.81
CA VAL A 17 -5.24 -38.76 3.86
C VAL A 17 -4.85 -38.21 2.50
N GLY A 18 -4.19 -39.06 1.72
CA GLY A 18 -4.13 -38.91 0.28
C GLY A 18 -5.29 -39.68 -0.33
N VAL A 19 -6.04 -39.04 -1.23
CA VAL A 19 -6.66 -39.71 -2.37
C VAL A 19 -6.46 -38.82 -3.58
N SER A 20 -5.96 -39.46 -4.63
CA SER A 20 -5.42 -38.96 -5.88
C SER A 20 -6.46 -38.54 -6.91
N LEU A 21 -6.05 -37.54 -7.71
CA LEU A 21 -6.21 -37.34 -9.16
C LEU A 21 -7.50 -37.82 -9.85
N SER A 22 -8.22 -36.85 -10.42
CA SER A 22 -8.90 -36.99 -11.70
C SER A 22 -8.57 -35.78 -12.59
N GLY A 23 -7.54 -35.96 -13.42
CA GLY A 23 -7.38 -35.16 -14.64
C GLY A 23 -8.42 -35.63 -15.65
N CYS A 24 -9.13 -34.69 -16.28
CA CYS A 24 -9.85 -34.96 -17.51
C CYS A 24 -8.85 -34.89 -18.66
N ASP A 25 -8.37 -36.07 -19.04
CA ASP A 25 -7.87 -36.37 -20.36
C ASP A 25 -9.07 -36.51 -21.32
N SER A 26 -8.98 -35.88 -22.49
CA SER A 26 -9.76 -36.29 -23.66
C SER A 26 -8.81 -36.65 -24.78
N SER A 27 -8.25 -37.85 -24.64
CA SER A 27 -8.06 -38.90 -25.66
C SER A 27 -7.17 -38.61 -26.88
N LYS A 28 -5.98 -39.19 -26.79
CA LYS A 28 -5.40 -40.24 -27.68
C LYS A 28 -4.88 -39.89 -29.09
N ASP A 29 -3.54 -39.93 -29.16
CA ASP A 29 -2.72 -40.99 -29.80
C ASP A 29 -1.71 -40.53 -30.87
N ASP A 30 -0.55 -41.19 -30.77
CA ASP A 30 0.79 -40.87 -31.24
C ASP A 30 1.10 -41.20 -32.72
N ALA A 31 2.15 -40.50 -33.20
CA ALA A 31 3.27 -40.96 -34.03
C ALA A 31 3.24 -41.02 -35.60
N GLN A 32 4.37 -40.51 -36.12
CA GLN A 32 5.15 -40.86 -37.33
C GLN A 32 4.78 -40.38 -38.75
N ASN A 33 5.63 -39.45 -39.24
CA ASN A 33 6.47 -39.48 -40.45
C ASN A 33 5.88 -39.57 -41.89
N GLN A 34 6.55 -38.81 -42.77
CA GLN A 34 6.69 -38.91 -44.24
C GLN A 34 5.76 -38.12 -45.19
N ASP A 35 6.46 -37.27 -45.95
CA ASP A 35 6.41 -37.02 -47.40
C ASP A 35 5.13 -36.48 -48.07
N ALA A 36 5.29 -35.25 -48.54
CA ALA A 36 5.01 -34.75 -49.89
C ALA A 36 3.89 -35.39 -50.72
N ASP A 37 2.91 -34.57 -51.11
CA ASP A 37 2.68 -34.38 -52.55
C ASP A 37 2.13 -32.98 -52.86
N MET A 38 2.60 -32.47 -53.98
CA MET A 38 2.28 -31.21 -54.64
C MET A 38 0.84 -31.19 -55.15
N SER A 39 0.22 -30.00 -55.10
CA SER A 39 -0.41 -29.42 -56.28
C SER A 39 -0.46 -27.90 -56.14
N GLU A 40 0.28 -27.24 -57.03
CA GLU A 40 0.36 -25.80 -57.22
C GLU A 40 -0.90 -25.21 -57.85
N GLN A 41 -0.92 -23.87 -57.87
CA GLN A 41 -1.55 -22.98 -58.85
C GLN A 41 -3.07 -22.74 -58.68
N THR A 42 -3.59 -21.50 -58.69
CA THR A 42 -3.13 -20.21 -59.25
C THR A 42 -3.73 -19.02 -58.51
N VAL A 43 -2.97 -17.93 -58.50
CA VAL A 43 -3.35 -16.55 -58.14
C VAL A 43 -4.43 -16.00 -59.07
N ALA A 44 -5.39 -15.26 -58.53
CA ALA A 44 -6.08 -14.19 -59.24
C ALA A 44 -6.40 -13.04 -58.26
N ASP A 45 -5.64 -11.95 -58.41
CA ASP A 45 -5.96 -10.60 -57.96
C ASP A 45 -7.22 -10.14 -58.71
N ASP A 46 -8.24 -9.66 -58.00
CA ASP A 46 -8.92 -8.41 -58.39
C ASP A 46 -9.95 -7.91 -57.37
N ALA A 47 -10.08 -6.59 -57.38
CA ALA A 47 -11.20 -5.77 -56.91
C ALA A 47 -11.34 -5.47 -55.40
N LEU A 48 -10.80 -4.30 -55.05
CA LEU A 48 -11.38 -3.35 -54.09
C LEU A 48 -12.91 -3.34 -54.14
N VAL A 49 -13.56 -3.71 -53.04
CA VAL A 49 -14.95 -3.31 -52.76
C VAL A 49 -14.99 -2.76 -51.34
N GLN A 50 -15.08 -1.43 -51.26
CA GLN A 50 -15.66 -0.75 -50.11
C GLN A 50 -17.09 -1.26 -49.93
N ASP A 51 -17.40 -1.81 -48.77
CA ASP A 51 -18.79 -1.82 -48.31
C ASP A 51 -18.91 -1.08 -46.98
N ASN A 52 -19.85 -0.16 -46.98
CA ASN A 52 -20.09 0.83 -45.95
C ASN A 52 -20.85 0.15 -44.80
N ALA A 53 -20.14 -0.30 -43.77
CA ALA A 53 -20.76 -0.56 -42.49
C ALA A 53 -20.89 0.77 -41.73
N ALA A 54 -22.12 1.30 -41.70
CA ALA A 54 -22.48 2.47 -40.91
C ALA A 54 -22.10 2.29 -39.42
N PRO A 55 -21.64 3.36 -38.77
CA PRO A 55 -21.08 3.31 -37.43
C PRO A 55 -22.18 3.34 -36.36
N ASN A 56 -21.78 3.12 -35.12
CA ASN A 56 -22.48 3.48 -33.87
C ASN A 56 -23.30 2.36 -33.20
N ALA A 57 -22.62 1.36 -32.66
CA ALA A 57 -22.95 0.94 -31.30
C ALA A 57 -22.26 1.92 -30.34
N ILE A 58 -22.94 3.02 -30.00
CA ILE A 58 -22.53 3.86 -28.86
C ILE A 58 -22.83 3.03 -27.61
N LEU A 59 -21.84 2.27 -27.16
CA LEU A 59 -21.75 1.88 -25.76
C LEU A 59 -21.49 3.19 -25.03
N ASP A 60 -22.45 3.63 -24.22
CA ASP A 60 -22.49 4.93 -23.54
C ASP A 60 -21.09 5.35 -23.07
N GLY A 61 -20.52 6.27 -23.85
CA GLY A 61 -19.23 6.87 -23.61
C GLY A 61 -19.33 7.77 -22.41
N ALA A 62 -19.23 7.19 -21.21
CA ALA A 62 -18.78 7.93 -20.05
C ALA A 62 -17.33 8.34 -20.32
N THR A 63 -17.14 9.49 -20.96
CA THR A 63 -15.86 10.19 -20.92
C THR A 63 -15.57 10.47 -19.46
N ALA A 64 -14.74 9.63 -18.84
CA ALA A 64 -14.22 9.89 -17.52
C ALA A 64 -13.57 11.28 -17.56
N GLN A 65 -14.09 12.22 -16.77
CA GLN A 65 -13.46 13.51 -16.64
C GLN A 65 -12.04 13.28 -16.15
N GLN A 66 -11.06 13.57 -17.00
CA GLN A 66 -9.66 13.53 -16.61
C GLN A 66 -9.44 14.69 -15.64
N GLY A 67 -9.57 14.39 -14.34
CA GLY A 67 -9.30 15.34 -13.28
C GLY A 67 -7.86 15.83 -13.32
N THR A 68 -7.61 17.03 -12.80
CA THR A 68 -6.24 17.55 -12.70
C THR A 68 -5.49 16.80 -11.61
N GLN A 69 -4.32 16.24 -11.95
CA GLN A 69 -3.47 15.55 -10.98
C GLN A 69 -3.12 16.48 -9.81
N VAL A 70 -3.23 15.95 -8.60
CA VAL A 70 -2.86 16.65 -7.38
C VAL A 70 -1.34 16.84 -7.36
N LYS A 71 -0.89 18.09 -7.21
CA LYS A 71 0.53 18.44 -7.11
C LYS A 71 0.88 18.66 -5.65
N TYR A 72 1.92 18.00 -5.18
CA TYR A 72 2.45 18.17 -3.82
C TYR A 72 3.76 18.96 -3.90
N ASP A 73 3.79 20.18 -3.35
CA ASP A 73 4.97 21.03 -3.34
C ASP A 73 5.92 20.68 -2.17
N VAL A 74 6.46 19.46 -2.22
CA VAL A 74 7.34 18.95 -1.16
C VAL A 74 8.60 19.81 -0.99
N ALA A 75 9.08 20.42 -2.08
CA ALA A 75 10.22 21.34 -2.06
C ALA A 75 9.93 22.59 -1.21
N GLY A 76 8.71 23.11 -1.25
CA GLY A 76 8.26 24.23 -0.43
C GLY A 76 8.22 23.93 1.09
N TRP A 77 8.04 22.66 1.47
CA TRP A 77 7.89 22.25 2.87
C TRP A 77 9.23 22.09 3.63
N GLY A 78 10.36 21.99 2.93
CA GLY A 78 11.67 21.59 3.49
C GLY A 78 12.53 22.68 4.12
N THR A 79 12.09 23.94 4.15
CA THR A 79 12.99 25.09 4.40
C THR A 79 13.26 25.42 5.88
N LYS A 80 12.47 24.89 6.82
CA LYS A 80 12.61 25.16 8.25
C LYS A 80 13.28 23.99 8.97
N ASN A 81 14.14 24.30 9.92
CA ASN A 81 14.69 23.33 10.86
C ASN A 81 13.56 22.77 11.74
N VAL A 82 13.52 21.45 11.94
CA VAL A 82 12.50 20.77 12.75
C VAL A 82 13.14 20.12 13.97
N ALA A 83 12.46 20.20 15.11
CA ALA A 83 12.93 19.54 16.33
C ALA A 83 12.85 18.02 16.17
N SER A 84 13.96 17.32 16.44
CA SER A 84 14.01 15.86 16.37
C SER A 84 13.11 15.23 17.44
N LEU A 85 12.41 14.16 17.07
CA LEU A 85 11.52 13.40 17.94
C LEU A 85 11.97 11.95 18.05
N ASN A 86 11.73 11.35 19.21
CA ASN A 86 11.82 9.90 19.37
C ASN A 86 10.50 9.25 18.94
N VAL A 87 10.57 8.13 18.22
CA VAL A 87 9.40 7.38 17.74
C VAL A 87 8.49 6.88 18.87
N ASP A 88 9.03 6.74 20.09
CA ASP A 88 8.27 6.33 21.28
C ASP A 88 7.58 7.51 21.99
N ASN A 89 7.84 8.76 21.58
CA ASN A 89 7.22 9.95 22.19
C ASN A 89 5.87 10.28 21.53
N LEU A 90 4.86 9.47 21.84
CA LEU A 90 3.54 9.54 21.23
C LEU A 90 2.87 10.92 21.39
N ASP A 91 3.04 11.60 22.53
CA ASP A 91 2.39 12.88 22.78
C ASP A 91 2.92 14.00 21.87
N GLU A 92 4.24 14.07 21.68
CA GLU A 92 4.85 15.03 20.75
C GLU A 92 4.55 14.69 19.29
N ILE A 93 4.46 13.40 18.95
CA ILE A 93 4.03 12.94 17.63
C ILE A 93 2.60 13.41 17.35
N LYS A 94 1.65 13.15 18.26
CA LYS A 94 0.25 13.60 18.11
C LYS A 94 0.16 15.11 17.96
N ALA A 95 0.95 15.87 18.73
CA ALA A 95 0.99 17.33 18.66
C ALA A 95 1.39 17.87 17.28
N THR A 96 2.08 17.09 16.45
CA THR A 96 2.42 17.46 15.06
C THR A 96 1.18 17.60 14.18
N PHE A 97 0.11 16.87 14.48
CA PHE A 97 -1.10 16.82 13.66
C PHE A 97 -2.22 17.73 14.18
N GLY A 98 -2.17 18.07 15.46
CA GLY A 98 -3.13 18.94 16.14
C GLY A 98 -3.93 18.19 17.19
N LYS A 99 -5.16 18.62 17.42
CA LYS A 99 -6.05 18.01 18.41
C LYS A 99 -6.55 16.65 17.91
N VAL A 100 -6.47 15.63 18.77
CA VAL A 100 -7.12 14.33 18.53
C VAL A 100 -8.65 14.53 18.64
N MET A 101 -9.37 14.15 17.58
CA MET A 101 -10.83 14.23 17.50
C MET A 101 -11.49 13.00 18.12
N SER A 102 -10.92 11.82 17.88
CA SER A 102 -11.37 10.57 18.48
C SER A 102 -10.23 9.57 18.63
N THR A 103 -10.42 8.66 19.59
CA THR A 103 -9.50 7.54 19.83
C THR A 103 -10.30 6.25 19.82
N ASP A 104 -9.80 5.25 19.09
CA ASP A 104 -10.27 3.87 19.12
C ASP A 104 -9.18 2.98 19.73
N GLU A 105 -9.43 2.51 20.95
CA GLU A 105 -8.51 1.65 21.72
C GLU A 105 -8.60 0.16 21.33
N ASN A 106 -9.51 -0.21 20.42
CA ASN A 106 -9.69 -1.60 19.96
C ASN A 106 -9.24 -1.77 18.50
N SER A 107 -8.33 -0.92 18.04
CA SER A 107 -7.80 -0.99 16.69
C SER A 107 -6.75 -2.09 16.55
N LEU A 108 -6.34 -2.32 15.31
CA LEU A 108 -5.28 -3.25 14.97
C LEU A 108 -4.18 -2.53 14.20
N ASP A 109 -2.95 -2.86 14.52
CA ASP A 109 -1.78 -2.41 13.76
C ASP A 109 -1.62 -3.21 12.44
N TYR A 110 -0.60 -2.83 11.68
CA TYR A 110 -0.18 -3.40 10.41
C TYR A 110 -0.02 -4.92 10.45
N ALA A 111 0.38 -5.46 11.59
CA ALA A 111 0.57 -6.90 11.80
C ALA A 111 -0.56 -7.53 12.62
N SER A 112 -1.71 -6.87 12.70
CA SER A 112 -2.91 -7.33 13.42
C SER A 112 -2.73 -7.52 14.93
N ASN A 113 -1.80 -6.78 15.57
CA ASN A 113 -1.70 -6.73 17.03
C ASN A 113 -2.62 -5.62 17.58
N PRO A 114 -3.04 -5.71 18.86
CA PRO A 114 -3.80 -4.65 19.51
C PRO A 114 -3.07 -3.30 19.43
N ALA A 115 -3.82 -2.26 19.07
CA ALA A 115 -3.30 -0.91 18.90
C ALA A 115 -4.35 0.15 19.23
N ALA A 116 -3.88 1.37 19.50
CA ALA A 116 -4.72 2.54 19.64
C ALA A 116 -4.67 3.37 18.35
N LYS A 117 -5.84 3.71 17.81
CA LYS A 117 -5.98 4.58 16.63
C LYS A 117 -6.45 5.96 17.05
N TYR A 118 -5.67 6.98 16.73
CA TYR A 118 -5.97 8.38 16.96
C TYR A 118 -6.34 9.05 15.63
N ARG A 119 -7.54 9.64 15.57
CA ARG A 119 -8.02 10.38 14.41
C ARG A 119 -7.96 11.87 14.66
N PHE A 120 -7.46 12.62 13.68
CA PHE A 120 -7.26 14.08 13.77
C PHE A 120 -8.28 14.90 12.97
N MET A 121 -9.24 14.22 12.34
CA MET A 121 -10.25 14.80 11.46
C MET A 121 -11.65 14.37 11.87
N ASP A 122 -12.66 15.16 11.51
CA ASP A 122 -14.06 14.75 11.66
C ASP A 122 -14.34 13.48 10.83
N THR A 123 -15.37 12.72 11.22
CA THR A 123 -15.68 11.42 10.62
C THR A 123 -16.01 11.48 9.12
N ASP A 124 -16.55 12.60 8.66
CA ASP A 124 -16.95 12.87 7.27
C ASP A 124 -15.88 13.63 6.47
N ALA A 125 -14.73 13.94 7.08
CA ALA A 125 -13.62 14.62 6.42
C ALA A 125 -12.56 13.61 5.91
N PRO A 126 -11.77 13.98 4.88
CA PRO A 126 -10.62 13.20 4.45
C PRO A 126 -9.69 12.88 5.62
N TYR A 127 -9.46 11.59 5.85
CA TYR A 127 -8.88 11.11 7.09
C TYR A 127 -7.40 11.46 7.24
N LEU A 128 -6.99 11.59 8.50
CA LEU A 128 -5.60 11.63 8.96
C LEU A 128 -5.59 10.91 10.30
N ASP A 129 -4.93 9.76 10.33
CA ASP A 129 -4.94 8.81 11.43
C ASP A 129 -3.51 8.43 11.83
N LEU A 130 -3.30 8.25 13.13
CA LEU A 130 -2.09 7.66 13.70
C LEU A 130 -2.50 6.37 14.44
N ILE A 131 -1.84 5.25 14.16
CA ILE A 131 -2.02 4.01 14.91
C ILE A 131 -0.72 3.76 15.68
N ASP A 132 -0.83 3.57 16.98
CA ASP A 132 0.30 3.27 17.86
C ASP A 132 0.09 1.91 18.51
N SER A 133 1.11 1.06 18.40
CA SER A 133 1.22 -0.20 19.10
C SER A 133 2.59 -0.33 19.77
N GLU A 134 2.81 -1.45 20.44
CA GLU A 134 4.12 -1.77 21.01
C GLU A 134 5.22 -1.82 19.93
N LYS A 135 4.89 -2.35 18.74
CA LYS A 135 5.88 -2.61 17.68
C LYS A 135 5.87 -1.59 16.57
N TYR A 136 4.74 -0.94 16.31
CA TYR A 136 4.58 -0.07 15.15
C TYR A 136 4.03 1.29 15.51
N LEU A 137 4.53 2.28 14.78
CA LEU A 137 3.88 3.57 14.62
C LEU A 137 3.44 3.67 13.16
N GLU A 138 2.16 3.89 12.92
CA GLU A 138 1.61 4.00 11.58
C GLU A 138 0.94 5.33 11.37
N LEU A 139 1.29 5.99 10.27
CA LEU A 139 0.64 7.20 9.81
C LEU A 139 -0.14 6.87 8.55
N GLY A 140 -1.45 7.14 8.58
CA GLY A 140 -2.34 6.99 7.44
C GLY A 140 -3.02 8.31 7.10
N TRP A 141 -3.06 8.69 5.82
CA TRP A 141 -3.85 9.85 5.39
C TRP A 141 -4.44 9.69 4.00
N TYR A 142 -5.50 10.46 3.74
CA TYR A 142 -6.17 10.49 2.44
C TYR A 142 -5.27 11.07 1.34
N PHE A 143 -5.15 10.34 0.23
CA PHE A 143 -4.43 10.73 -0.97
C PHE A 143 -5.44 11.13 -2.05
N ALA A 144 -5.57 12.44 -2.33
CA ALA A 144 -6.69 12.94 -3.12
C ALA A 144 -6.72 12.40 -4.56
N ASN A 145 -7.94 12.11 -5.02
CA ASN A 145 -8.23 11.75 -6.39
C ASN A 145 -8.09 12.99 -7.29
N PRO A 146 -7.55 12.85 -8.52
CA PRO A 146 -7.58 13.94 -9.51
C PRO A 146 -8.97 14.58 -9.73
N THR A 147 -10.06 13.86 -9.54
CA THR A 147 -11.44 14.37 -9.70
C THR A 147 -12.04 14.97 -8.42
N ASP A 148 -11.32 14.94 -7.30
CA ASP A 148 -11.80 15.54 -6.05
C ASP A 148 -11.97 17.06 -6.17
N SER A 149 -12.79 17.61 -5.27
CA SER A 149 -12.93 19.06 -5.12
C SER A 149 -11.61 19.70 -4.70
N ASP A 150 -11.44 20.99 -5.01
CA ASP A 150 -10.25 21.74 -4.61
C ASP A 150 -10.04 21.72 -3.09
N LYS A 151 -11.14 21.73 -2.32
CA LYS A 151 -11.11 21.65 -0.86
C LYS A 151 -10.54 20.30 -0.38
N GLU A 152 -10.96 19.19 -0.98
CA GLU A 152 -10.47 17.86 -0.62
C GLU A 152 -8.98 17.69 -0.99
N LYS A 153 -8.58 18.24 -2.14
CA LYS A 153 -7.18 18.28 -2.57
C LYS A 153 -6.32 19.09 -1.62
N GLU A 154 -6.79 20.27 -1.20
CA GLU A 154 -6.11 21.10 -0.21
C GLU A 154 -5.96 20.37 1.14
N ILE A 155 -7.00 19.67 1.58
CA ILE A 155 -6.92 18.85 2.80
C ILE A 155 -5.87 17.74 2.65
N SER A 156 -5.85 17.02 1.52
CA SER A 156 -4.85 15.98 1.26
C SER A 156 -3.42 16.54 1.24
N GLN A 157 -3.21 17.72 0.64
CA GLN A 157 -1.93 18.41 0.64
C GLN A 157 -1.48 18.79 2.05
N ASN A 158 -2.40 19.33 2.87
CA ASN A 158 -2.12 19.68 4.27
C ASN A 158 -1.76 18.44 5.10
N HIS A 159 -2.41 17.30 4.87
CA HIS A 159 -2.07 16.04 5.54
C HIS A 159 -0.68 15.55 5.13
N ALA A 160 -0.37 15.62 3.83
CA ALA A 160 0.95 15.26 3.31
C ALA A 160 2.07 16.18 3.86
N GLU A 161 1.81 17.47 4.03
CA GLU A 161 2.76 18.41 4.65
C GLU A 161 3.02 18.06 6.12
N LYS A 162 1.97 17.71 6.89
CA LYS A 162 2.12 17.24 8.27
C LYS A 162 2.88 15.92 8.35
N ALA A 163 2.60 14.98 7.44
CA ALA A 163 3.33 13.72 7.32
C ALA A 163 4.82 13.96 7.01
N HIS A 164 5.12 14.86 6.06
CA HIS A 164 6.46 15.32 5.74
C HIS A 164 7.17 15.92 6.95
N LYS A 165 6.49 16.78 7.70
CA LYS A 165 7.04 17.35 8.94
C LYS A 165 7.38 16.25 9.95
N LEU A 166 6.46 15.33 10.26
CA LEU A 166 6.72 14.24 11.20
C LEU A 166 7.90 13.37 10.73
N ALA A 167 7.92 12.99 9.45
CA ALA A 167 9.00 12.18 8.89
C ALA A 167 10.36 12.86 9.06
N ARG A 168 10.44 14.18 8.85
CA ARG A 168 11.67 14.94 9.11
C ARG A 168 12.04 14.99 10.59
N GLN A 169 11.07 15.07 11.49
CA GLN A 169 11.33 15.04 12.93
C GLN A 169 11.89 13.69 13.39
N LEU A 170 11.45 12.59 12.79
CA LEU A 170 11.87 11.23 13.16
C LEU A 170 13.15 10.75 12.46
N MET A 171 13.41 11.22 11.24
CA MET A 171 14.43 10.67 10.32
C MET A 171 15.32 11.74 9.68
N GLY A 172 15.17 13.01 10.03
CA GLY A 172 15.90 14.10 9.38
C GLY A 172 15.48 14.30 7.93
N ASP A 173 16.36 14.89 7.11
CA ASP A 173 16.05 15.20 5.71
C ASP A 173 15.73 13.95 4.86
N GLU A 174 16.28 12.79 5.23
CA GLU A 174 15.95 11.51 4.60
C GLU A 174 14.47 11.13 4.80
N GLY A 175 13.86 11.51 5.93
CA GLY A 175 12.43 11.37 6.15
C GLY A 175 11.58 12.27 5.26
N GLY A 176 12.07 13.49 4.96
CA GLY A 176 11.42 14.37 3.99
C GLY A 176 11.45 13.77 2.58
N GLN A 177 12.61 13.23 2.17
CA GLN A 177 12.77 12.55 0.90
C GLN A 177 11.86 11.32 0.79
N LEU A 178 11.75 10.52 1.86
CA LEU A 178 10.83 9.38 1.93
C LEU A 178 9.39 9.78 1.58
N ILE A 179 8.87 10.86 2.16
CA ILE A 179 7.51 11.33 1.85
C ILE A 179 7.40 11.82 0.40
N SER A 180 8.43 12.51 -0.11
CA SER A 180 8.48 12.88 -1.53
C SER A 180 8.39 11.68 -2.46
N ASP A 181 9.18 10.64 -2.19
CA ASP A 181 9.23 9.41 -2.97
C ASP A 181 7.86 8.70 -2.95
N MET A 182 7.24 8.59 -1.78
CA MET A 182 5.91 8.00 -1.62
C MET A 182 4.84 8.73 -2.43
N LEU A 183 4.80 10.06 -2.36
CA LEU A 183 3.83 10.88 -3.09
C LEU A 183 4.03 10.80 -4.61
N ASN A 184 5.25 10.49 -5.06
CA ASN A 184 5.58 10.22 -6.46
C ASN A 184 5.33 8.75 -6.87
N GLY A 185 4.65 7.97 -6.03
CA GLY A 185 4.22 6.61 -6.33
C GLY A 185 5.26 5.54 -6.04
N GLN A 186 6.38 5.87 -5.38
CA GLN A 186 7.33 4.85 -4.96
C GLN A 186 6.81 4.06 -3.76
N ILE A 187 7.05 2.76 -3.79
CA ILE A 187 6.77 1.85 -2.68
C ILE A 187 8.09 1.48 -2.02
N ILE A 188 8.22 1.79 -0.73
CA ILE A 188 9.41 1.52 0.07
C ILE A 188 9.02 0.49 1.13
N LYS A 189 9.81 -0.57 1.26
CA LYS A 189 9.56 -1.68 2.18
C LYS A 189 10.86 -2.18 2.78
N ASN A 190 10.82 -2.57 4.06
CA ASN A 190 11.94 -3.18 4.78
C ASN A 190 13.27 -2.41 4.65
N LYS A 191 13.25 -1.09 4.85
CA LYS A 191 14.41 -0.21 4.67
C LYS A 191 14.67 0.62 5.92
N VAL A 192 15.93 0.86 6.25
CA VAL A 192 16.30 1.84 7.29
C VAL A 192 16.51 3.20 6.65
N ILE A 193 15.85 4.23 7.17
CA ILE A 193 15.90 5.62 6.70
C ILE A 193 16.00 6.51 7.94
N GLY A 194 17.03 7.36 8.02
CA GLY A 194 17.25 8.25 9.17
C GLY A 194 17.30 7.53 10.51
N GLY A 195 17.80 6.29 10.53
CA GLY A 195 17.85 5.43 11.74
C GLY A 195 16.52 4.74 12.10
N GLN A 196 15.43 4.99 11.39
CA GLN A 196 14.14 4.32 11.60
C GLN A 196 13.97 3.15 10.63
N LYS A 197 13.48 2.00 11.12
CA LYS A 197 13.12 0.88 10.25
C LYS A 197 11.73 1.08 9.67
N ILE A 198 11.65 1.27 8.37
CA ILE A 198 10.41 1.40 7.61
C ILE A 198 9.98 0.01 7.12
N GLU A 199 8.84 -0.48 7.60
CA GLU A 199 8.25 -1.74 7.11
C GLU A 199 7.55 -1.51 5.77
N LEU A 200 6.79 -0.42 5.67
CA LEU A 200 6.02 -0.05 4.49
C LEU A 200 5.84 1.46 4.40
N ALA A 201 6.02 2.00 3.20
CA ALA A 201 5.79 3.39 2.86
C ALA A 201 5.27 3.45 1.43
N LYS A 202 4.02 3.89 1.23
CA LYS A 202 3.41 4.04 -0.10
C LYS A 202 2.20 4.98 -0.12
N CYS A 203 1.89 5.49 -1.31
CA CYS A 203 0.62 6.17 -1.62
C CYS A 203 -0.04 5.50 -2.83
N GLU A 204 -1.17 4.84 -2.62
CA GLU A 204 -1.93 4.14 -3.66
C GLU A 204 -3.42 4.11 -3.31
N PHE A 205 -4.31 4.03 -4.31
CA PHE A 205 -5.75 3.84 -4.09
C PHE A 205 -6.37 4.83 -3.09
N TYR A 206 -6.03 6.11 -3.25
CA TYR A 206 -6.51 7.21 -2.41
C TYR A 206 -6.07 7.14 -0.93
N SER A 207 -5.02 6.36 -0.66
CA SER A 207 -4.47 6.16 0.68
C SER A 207 -2.95 6.26 0.67
N CYS A 208 -2.41 7.07 1.57
CA CYS A 208 -1.00 7.01 1.94
C CYS A 208 -0.84 6.33 3.30
N MET A 209 0.19 5.51 3.42
CA MET A 209 0.54 4.76 4.62
C MET A 209 2.05 4.75 4.82
N LEU A 210 2.49 5.09 6.03
CA LEU A 210 3.85 4.97 6.52
C LEU A 210 3.85 4.14 7.80
N VAL A 211 4.55 3.00 7.80
CA VAL A 211 4.66 2.05 8.90
C VAL A 211 6.11 2.02 9.38
N ILE A 212 6.34 2.47 10.61
CA ILE A 212 7.65 2.49 11.26
C ILE A 212 7.68 1.41 12.33
N ASN A 213 8.73 0.59 12.33
CA ASN A 213 8.99 -0.39 13.38
C ASN A 213 9.75 0.26 14.53
N LYS A 214 9.09 0.36 15.69
CA LYS A 214 9.63 0.92 16.94
C LYS A 214 10.65 -0.01 17.59
N SER A 215 10.46 -1.33 17.45
CA SER A 215 11.31 -2.34 18.11
C SER A 215 12.75 -2.39 17.60
N ALA A 216 13.03 -1.92 16.37
CA ALA A 216 14.41 -1.76 15.89
C ALA A 216 15.17 -0.60 16.56
N ALA A 217 14.47 0.47 16.98
CA ALA A 217 15.09 1.58 17.72
C ALA A 217 15.44 1.19 19.17
N GLN A 218 14.86 0.10 19.68
CA GLN A 218 15.09 -0.40 21.04
C GLN A 218 16.26 -1.39 21.14
N THR A 219 16.71 -1.97 20.02
CA THR A 219 17.86 -2.90 20.00
C THR A 219 19.22 -2.22 20.08
N ASP A 220 19.31 -0.92 19.79
CA ASP A 220 20.58 -0.15 19.83
C ASP A 220 20.94 0.39 21.23
N LYS A 221 20.08 0.16 22.25
CA LYS A 221 20.28 0.61 23.63
C LYS A 221 20.70 -0.49 24.60
N LYS A 222 21.20 -1.63 24.12
CA LYS A 222 21.58 -2.77 24.97
C LYS A 222 23.08 -3.02 25.00
#